data_AF-A0A4U9DFY3-F1
#
_entry.id   AF-A0A4U9DFY3-F1
#
_cell.length_a   1.000
_cell.length_b   1.000
_cell.length_c   1.000
_cell.angle_alpha   90.00
_cell.angle_beta   90.00
_cell.angle_gamma   90.00
#
_symmetry.space_group_name_H-M   'P 1'
#
loop_
_entity.id
_entity.type
_entity.pdbx_description
1 polymer ?
#
loop_
_entity_poly.entity_id
_entity_poly.type
_entity_poly.pdbx_seq_one_letter_code
_entity_poly.pdbx_strand_id
1 'polypeptide(L)'
;MIRCSVNPGETFLDRMIAMVEGAQRRKTPNEIALTILLIALTLVFLLATATIWPFSAWSGSAVSVTVLVALLVCLIPTTIGGLLSAIGVAGMSRMLGANVIATSGRAVEAAGDVDVLLLDKTGTITLGNRQASAFLPARGVEERTLADAAQLSSLADETPKAAASWCWLNSALTSASATCSRCRQPSYPSPPRRE
;
A
#
# COMPACT_ATOMS: atom_id res chain seq x y z
N MET A 1 -2.47 11.01 37.90
CA MET A 1 -1.38 11.94 37.53
C MET A 1 -0.45 11.18 36.59
N ILE A 2 -0.29 11.62 35.34
CA ILE A 2 0.54 10.92 34.34
C ILE A 2 1.90 11.60 34.33
N ARG A 3 2.99 10.84 34.47
CA ARG A 3 4.38 11.34 34.37
C ARG A 3 4.86 11.19 32.93
N CYS A 4 5.44 12.24 32.36
CA CYS A 4 6.12 12.10 31.07
C CYS A 4 7.30 11.13 31.21
N SER A 5 7.30 10.08 30.40
CA SER A 5 8.33 9.04 30.36
C SER A 5 9.32 9.18 29.19
N VAL A 6 9.09 10.16 28.30
CA VAL A 6 9.85 10.34 27.06
C VAL A 6 10.38 11.76 26.94
N ASN A 7 11.56 11.89 26.35
CA ASN A 7 12.20 13.18 26.08
C ASN A 7 11.52 13.88 24.89
N PRO A 8 11.66 15.21 24.77
CA PRO A 8 11.23 15.95 23.57
C PRO A 8 11.91 15.37 22.31
N GLY A 9 11.16 15.06 21.26
CA GLY A 9 11.68 14.41 20.04
C GLY A 9 11.60 12.88 20.05
N GLU A 10 11.36 12.24 21.20
CA GLU A 10 11.18 10.78 21.31
C GLU A 10 9.71 10.40 21.54
N THR A 11 8.80 11.35 21.33
CA THR A 11 7.37 11.09 21.46
C THR A 11 6.91 10.14 20.36
N PHE A 12 5.83 9.41 20.62
CA PHE A 12 5.24 8.51 19.62
C PHE A 12 4.84 9.26 18.34
N LEU A 13 4.41 10.52 18.48
CA LEU A 13 4.10 11.40 17.36
C LEU A 13 5.36 11.82 16.59
N ASP A 14 6.45 12.16 17.27
CA ASP A 14 7.73 12.49 16.59
C ASP A 14 8.28 11.29 15.81
N ARG A 15 8.15 10.06 16.34
CA ARG A 15 8.50 8.83 15.60
C ARG A 15 7.64 8.63 14.35
N MET A 16 6.35 8.99 14.40
CA MET A 16 5.48 8.97 13.23
C MET A 16 5.89 10.04 12.21
N ILE A 17 6.19 11.27 12.65
CA ILE A 17 6.63 12.37 11.79
C ILE A 17 7.95 12.02 11.10
N ALA A 18 8.94 11.49 11.83
CA ALA A 18 10.22 11.07 11.27
C ALA A 18 10.08 9.95 10.22
N MET A 19 9.13 9.02 10.41
CA MET A 19 8.83 7.99 9.39
C MET A 19 8.24 8.59 8.12
N VAL A 20 7.42 9.64 8.24
CA VAL A 20 6.79 10.32 7.11
C VAL A 20 7.78 11.23 6.38
N GLU A 21 8.58 12.00 7.11
CA GLU A 21 9.62 12.88 6.54
C GLU A 21 10.78 12.09 5.92
N GLY A 22 11.10 10.91 6.48
CA GLY A 22 12.10 9.99 5.95
C GLY A 22 11.69 9.28 4.65
N ALA A 23 10.44 9.42 4.20
CA ALA A 23 9.94 8.86 2.95
C ALA A 23 10.43 9.67 1.73
N GLN A 24 11.75 9.82 1.60
CA GLN A 24 12.35 10.33 0.38
C GLN A 24 12.18 9.31 -0.74
N ARG A 25 11.68 9.78 -1.89
CA ARG A 25 11.52 8.99 -3.11
C ARG A 25 12.89 8.58 -3.63
N ARG A 26 13.35 7.39 -3.23
CA ARG A 26 14.55 6.76 -3.79
C ARG A 26 14.19 6.13 -5.14
N LYS A 27 15.18 6.13 -6.04
CA LYS A 27 15.11 5.34 -7.28
C LYS A 27 14.87 3.88 -6.94
N THR A 28 14.09 3.21 -7.77
CA THR A 28 13.77 1.81 -7.55
C THR A 28 14.95 0.90 -7.92
N PRO A 29 15.04 -0.33 -7.39
CA PRO A 29 16.14 -1.24 -7.71
C PRO A 29 16.26 -1.51 -9.21
N ASN A 30 15.11 -1.67 -9.90
CA ASN A 30 15.11 -1.90 -11.35
C ASN A 30 15.55 -0.63 -12.12
N GLU A 31 15.12 0.55 -11.68
CA GLU A 31 15.56 1.82 -12.28
C GLU A 31 17.08 2.00 -12.14
N ILE A 32 17.66 1.64 -11.00
CA ILE A 32 19.10 1.70 -10.76
C ILE A 32 19.84 0.71 -11.66
N ALA A 33 19.39 -0.55 -11.71
CA ALA A 33 20.02 -1.58 -12.54
C ALA A 33 20.05 -1.18 -14.03
N LEU A 34 18.92 -0.70 -14.55
CA LEU A 34 18.84 -0.24 -15.93
C LEU A 34 19.70 1.03 -16.15
N THR A 35 19.72 1.97 -15.20
CA THR A 35 20.56 3.16 -15.30
C THR A 35 22.04 2.79 -15.42
N ILE A 36 22.52 1.82 -14.64
CA ILE A 36 23.92 1.34 -14.71
C ILE A 36 24.21 0.75 -16.10
N LEU A 37 23.29 -0.07 -16.64
CA LEU A 37 23.44 -0.64 -17.98
C LEU A 37 23.50 0.44 -19.06
N LEU A 38 22.62 1.45 -18.99
CA LEU A 38 22.58 2.56 -19.95
C LEU A 38 23.86 3.43 -19.87
N ILE A 39 24.41 3.63 -18.67
CA ILE A 39 25.70 4.32 -18.48
C ILE A 39 26.85 3.50 -19.07
N ALA A 40 26.86 2.18 -18.86
CA ALA A 40 27.89 1.31 -19.43
C ALA A 40 27.85 1.32 -20.97
N LEU A 41 26.66 1.20 -21.57
CA LEU A 41 26.48 1.25 -23.03
C LEU A 41 26.87 2.61 -23.62
N THR A 42 26.46 3.72 -22.99
CA THR A 42 26.86 5.06 -23.44
C THR A 42 28.37 5.24 -23.41
N LEU A 43 29.05 4.75 -22.38
CA LEU A 43 30.51 4.81 -22.28
C LEU A 43 31.19 3.98 -23.38
N VAL A 44 30.70 2.78 -23.66
CA VAL A 44 31.22 1.93 -24.76
C VAL A 44 31.03 2.62 -26.12
N PHE A 45 29.85 3.17 -26.41
CA PHE A 45 29.61 3.85 -27.69
C PHE A 45 30.37 5.18 -27.81
N LEU A 46 30.57 5.89 -26.70
CA LEU A 46 31.41 7.08 -26.66
C LEU A 46 32.85 6.74 -27.03
N LEU A 47 33.43 5.69 -26.44
CA LEU A 47 34.79 5.24 -26.77
C LEU A 47 34.88 4.72 -28.20
N ALA A 48 33.88 3.96 -28.67
CA ALA A 48 33.83 3.47 -30.05
C ALA A 48 33.78 4.63 -31.07
N THR A 49 32.93 5.63 -30.86
CA THR A 49 32.84 6.78 -31.77
C THR A 49 34.06 7.69 -31.67
N ALA A 50 34.61 7.91 -30.47
CA ALA A 50 35.82 8.70 -30.29
C ALA A 50 37.05 8.06 -30.97
N THR A 51 37.14 6.73 -30.98
CA THR A 51 38.24 5.99 -31.63
C THR A 51 38.10 5.92 -33.16
N ILE A 52 36.89 6.04 -33.72
CA ILE A 52 36.70 6.09 -35.18
C ILE A 52 37.41 7.30 -35.80
N TRP A 53 37.44 8.46 -35.12
CA TRP A 53 38.06 9.67 -35.66
C TRP A 53 39.57 9.51 -35.97
N PRO A 54 40.44 9.08 -35.05
CA PRO A 54 41.86 8.89 -35.36
C PRO A 54 42.12 7.78 -36.39
N PHE A 55 41.35 6.68 -36.38
CA PHE A 55 41.48 5.64 -37.41
C PHE A 55 41.12 6.14 -38.81
N SER A 56 40.05 6.91 -38.90
CA SER A 56 39.59 7.52 -40.16
C SER A 56 40.57 8.57 -40.66
N ALA A 57 41.10 9.42 -39.78
CA ALA A 57 42.13 10.40 -40.11
C ALA A 57 43.42 9.72 -40.63
N TRP A 58 43.80 8.57 -40.04
CA TRP A 58 44.94 7.79 -40.52
C TRP A 58 44.70 7.14 -41.90
N SER A 59 43.46 6.73 -42.20
CA SER A 59 43.08 6.14 -43.50
C SER A 59 43.02 7.12 -44.68
N GLY A 60 43.23 8.42 -44.44
CA GLY A 60 43.33 9.45 -45.47
C GLY A 60 42.05 10.28 -45.71
N SER A 61 40.90 9.86 -45.18
CA SER A 61 39.66 10.65 -45.20
C SER A 61 39.06 10.70 -43.80
N ALA A 62 39.18 11.84 -43.14
CA ALA A 62 38.61 12.06 -41.82
C ALA A 62 37.08 12.21 -41.91
N VAL A 63 36.35 11.37 -41.18
CA VAL A 63 34.91 11.49 -41.01
C VAL A 63 34.61 12.82 -40.32
N SER A 64 33.64 13.57 -40.83
CA SER A 64 33.25 14.85 -40.26
C SER A 64 32.68 14.65 -38.86
N VAL A 65 32.98 15.59 -37.95
CA VAL A 65 32.47 15.59 -36.57
C VAL A 65 30.93 15.50 -36.54
N THR A 66 30.26 16.10 -37.53
CA THR A 66 28.79 16.03 -37.67
C THR A 66 28.28 14.59 -37.85
N VAL A 67 28.97 13.77 -38.64
CA VAL A 67 28.59 12.36 -38.87
C VAL A 67 28.88 11.52 -37.62
N LEU A 68 30.01 11.76 -36.94
CA LEU A 68 30.33 11.08 -35.67
C LEU A 68 29.29 11.39 -34.58
N VAL A 69 28.85 12.64 -34.46
CA VAL A 69 27.80 13.04 -33.50
C VAL A 69 26.46 12.40 -33.87
N ALA A 70 26.07 12.41 -35.15
CA ALA A 70 24.86 11.75 -35.61
C ALA A 70 24.87 10.24 -35.30
N LEU A 71 26.01 9.58 -35.57
CA LEU A 71 26.22 8.16 -35.26
C LEU A 71 26.10 7.89 -33.76
N LEU A 72 26.73 8.71 -32.92
CA LEU A 72 26.66 8.59 -31.47
C LEU A 72 25.22 8.74 -30.95
N VAL A 73 24.47 9.74 -31.42
CA VAL A 73 23.07 9.97 -31.01
C VAL A 73 22.18 8.80 -31.42
N CYS A 74 22.41 8.21 -32.60
CA CYS A 74 21.68 7.03 -33.05
C CYS A 74 22.00 5.75 -32.24
N LEU A 75 23.20 5.64 -31.67
CA LEU A 75 23.64 4.48 -30.88
C LEU A 75 23.24 4.59 -29.40
N ILE A 76 23.25 5.80 -28.84
CA ILE A 76 22.89 5.99 -27.43
C ILE A 76 21.40 5.62 -27.24
N PRO A 77 21.06 4.75 -26.27
CA PRO A 77 19.68 4.36 -25.97
C PRO A 77 18.88 5.47 -25.25
N THR A 78 18.82 6.66 -25.84
CA THR A 78 18.15 7.86 -25.31
C THR A 78 16.66 7.64 -25.12
N THR A 79 16.02 6.88 -26.01
CA THR A 79 14.59 6.55 -25.95
C THR A 79 14.25 5.82 -24.64
N ILE A 80 15.01 4.78 -24.30
CA ILE A 80 14.76 3.98 -23.10
C ILE A 80 15.06 4.81 -21.84
N GLY A 81 16.16 5.57 -21.83
CA GLY A 81 16.55 6.42 -20.71
C GLY A 81 15.50 7.50 -20.37
N GLY A 82 14.87 8.10 -21.39
CA GLY A 82 13.80 9.09 -21.18
C GLY A 82 12.48 8.47 -20.73
N LEU A 83 12.12 7.31 -21.27
CA LEU A 83 10.85 6.65 -20.98
C LEU A 83 10.79 6.03 -19.58
N LEU A 84 11.92 5.59 -19.03
CA LEU A 84 11.99 4.94 -17.72
C LEU A 84 11.33 5.77 -16.59
N SER A 85 11.67 7.05 -16.52
CA SER A 85 11.09 7.98 -15.52
C SER A 85 9.59 8.20 -15.72
N ALA A 86 9.16 8.28 -16.97
CA ALA A 86 7.75 8.47 -17.32
C ALA A 86 6.91 7.24 -16.93
N ILE A 87 7.43 6.03 -17.19
CA ILE A 87 6.78 4.77 -16.81
C ILE A 87 6.62 4.69 -15.28
N GLY A 88 7.65 5.04 -14.51
CA GLY A 88 7.60 5.02 -13.05
C GLY A 88 6.53 5.96 -12.47
N VAL A 89 6.39 7.17 -13.02
CA VAL A 89 5.34 8.12 -12.60
C VAL A 89 3.95 7.64 -13.02
N ALA A 90 3.80 7.15 -14.25
CA ALA A 90 2.53 6.63 -14.74
C ALA A 90 2.05 5.42 -13.93
N GLY A 91 2.95 4.51 -13.55
CA GLY A 91 2.64 3.35 -12.72
C GLY A 91 2.07 3.72 -11.36
N MET A 92 2.67 4.70 -10.67
CA MET A 92 2.16 5.16 -9.38
C MET A 92 0.83 5.92 -9.50
N SER A 93 0.64 6.71 -10.56
CA SER A 93 -0.64 7.39 -10.82
C SER A 93 -1.79 6.39 -11.01
N ARG A 94 -1.54 5.25 -11.69
CA ARG A 94 -2.53 4.18 -11.83
C ARG A 94 -2.92 3.52 -10.51
N MET A 95 -1.97 3.35 -9.58
CA MET A 95 -2.28 2.79 -8.26
C MET A 95 -3.14 3.74 -7.41
N LEU A 96 -2.91 5.05 -7.48
CA LEU A 96 -3.79 6.03 -6.85
C LEU A 96 -5.22 5.95 -7.40
N GLY A 97 -5.38 5.77 -8.72
CA GLY A 97 -6.69 5.53 -9.34
C GLY A 97 -7.38 4.23 -8.90
N ALA A 98 -6.61 3.25 -8.41
CA ALA A 98 -7.11 2.01 -7.82
C ALA A 98 -7.35 2.10 -6.30
N ASN A 99 -7.31 3.31 -5.72
CA ASN A 99 -7.40 3.57 -4.27
C ASN A 99 -6.30 2.87 -3.45
N VAL A 100 -5.14 2.60 -4.05
CA VAL A 100 -3.97 2.02 -3.37
C VAL A 100 -2.95 3.13 -3.10
N ILE A 101 -2.63 3.34 -1.82
CA ILE A 101 -1.60 4.30 -1.40
C ILE A 101 -0.26 3.58 -1.32
N ALA A 102 0.58 3.81 -2.32
CA ALA A 102 1.97 3.35 -2.31
C ALA A 102 2.89 4.44 -1.75
N THR A 103 3.63 4.12 -0.69
CA THR A 103 4.57 5.05 -0.05
C THR A 103 5.82 5.31 -0.89
N SER A 104 6.14 4.43 -1.85
CA SER A 104 7.27 4.59 -2.76
C SER A 104 7.10 3.77 -4.03
N GLY A 105 7.79 4.17 -5.11
CA GLY A 105 7.87 3.36 -6.34
C GLY A 105 8.50 1.98 -6.10
N ARG A 106 9.41 1.86 -5.11
CA ARG A 106 9.99 0.57 -4.71
C ARG A 106 8.93 -0.38 -4.17
N ALA A 107 7.96 0.12 -3.39
CA ALA A 107 6.87 -0.71 -2.90
C ALA A 107 5.99 -1.24 -4.06
N VAL A 108 5.79 -0.42 -5.09
CA VAL A 108 5.06 -0.82 -6.30
C VAL A 108 5.80 -1.90 -7.08
N GLU A 109 7.11 -1.74 -7.30
CA GLU A 109 7.91 -2.77 -7.97
C GLU A 109 7.98 -4.06 -7.16
N ALA A 110 8.26 -3.95 -5.86
CA ALA A 110 8.34 -5.11 -4.98
C ALA A 110 7.01 -5.86 -4.91
N ALA A 111 5.87 -5.17 -4.96
CA ALA A 111 4.55 -5.80 -5.03
C ALA A 111 4.33 -6.59 -6.33
N GLY A 112 5.01 -6.22 -7.43
CA GLY A 112 4.99 -6.97 -8.69
C GLY A 112 5.85 -8.24 -8.68
N ASP A 113 6.79 -8.33 -7.75
CA ASP A 113 7.74 -9.45 -7.57
C ASP A 113 7.34 -10.35 -6.38
N VAL A 114 6.05 -10.37 -6.01
CA VAL A 114 5.53 -11.19 -4.90
C VAL A 114 5.04 -12.53 -5.42
N ASP A 115 5.63 -13.62 -4.93
CA ASP A 115 5.18 -14.99 -5.23
C ASP A 115 3.98 -15.44 -4.38
N VAL A 116 3.94 -15.00 -3.12
CA VAL A 116 2.94 -15.44 -2.13
C VAL A 116 2.29 -14.25 -1.44
N LEU A 117 0.98 -14.13 -1.59
CA LEU A 117 0.18 -13.14 -0.89
C LEU A 117 -0.40 -13.76 0.39
N LEU A 118 0.09 -13.31 1.54
CA LEU A 118 -0.46 -13.67 2.84
C LEU A 118 -1.51 -12.62 3.24
N LEU A 119 -2.75 -13.05 3.38
CA LEU A 119 -3.85 -12.21 3.87
C LEU A 119 -4.11 -12.52 5.34
N ASP A 120 -4.05 -11.51 6.19
CA ASP A 120 -4.48 -11.67 7.57
C ASP A 120 -6.01 -11.79 7.64
N LYS A 121 -6.52 -12.62 8.54
CA LYS A 121 -7.97 -12.79 8.69
C LYS A 121 -8.58 -11.68 9.56
N THR A 122 -7.92 -11.30 10.65
CA THR A 122 -8.54 -10.48 11.70
C THR A 122 -8.23 -9.00 11.49
N GLY A 123 -9.22 -8.23 11.06
CA GLY A 123 -9.02 -6.80 10.76
C GLY A 123 -8.60 -6.50 9.32
N THR A 124 -8.35 -7.54 8.50
CA THR A 124 -8.08 -7.42 7.05
C THR A 124 -9.19 -8.07 6.22
N ILE A 125 -9.35 -9.40 6.24
CA ILE A 125 -10.50 -10.07 5.58
C ILE A 125 -11.80 -9.81 6.35
N THR A 126 -11.71 -9.86 7.68
CA THR A 126 -12.84 -9.60 8.59
C THR A 126 -12.67 -8.25 9.26
N LEU A 127 -13.76 -7.62 9.67
CA LEU A 127 -13.76 -6.31 10.35
C LEU A 127 -13.06 -6.32 11.73
N GLY A 128 -12.47 -7.44 12.16
CA GLY A 128 -11.71 -7.55 13.42
C GLY A 128 -12.57 -7.57 14.68
N ASN A 129 -13.81 -7.08 14.61
CA ASN A 129 -14.80 -7.17 15.67
C ASN A 129 -15.64 -8.43 15.51
N ARG A 130 -15.56 -9.34 16.48
CA ARG A 130 -16.47 -10.49 16.55
C ARG A 130 -17.87 -9.95 16.87
N GLN A 131 -18.80 -10.06 15.94
CA GLN A 131 -20.21 -9.78 16.19
C GLN A 131 -20.93 -11.06 16.56
N ALA A 132 -21.92 -10.98 17.46
CA ALA A 132 -22.88 -12.06 17.60
C ALA A 132 -23.59 -12.23 16.24
N SER A 133 -23.76 -13.48 15.79
CA SER A 133 -24.33 -13.77 14.46
C SER A 133 -25.69 -14.45 14.54
N ALA A 134 -25.89 -15.30 15.54
CA ALA A 134 -27.16 -15.97 15.80
C ALA A 134 -27.30 -16.28 17.30
N PHE A 135 -28.54 -16.22 17.79
CA PHE A 135 -28.92 -16.77 19.08
C PHE A 135 -29.47 -18.17 18.87
N LEU A 136 -28.89 -19.16 19.54
CA LEU A 136 -29.28 -20.56 19.41
C LEU A 136 -30.00 -21.01 20.70
N PRO A 137 -31.34 -20.90 20.77
CA PRO A 137 -32.08 -21.28 21.96
C PRO A 137 -32.13 -22.80 22.14
N ALA A 138 -32.13 -23.24 23.40
CA ALA A 138 -32.40 -24.63 23.75
C ALA A 138 -33.88 -25.00 23.48
N ARG A 139 -34.18 -26.29 23.35
CA ARG A 139 -35.56 -26.77 23.15
C ARG A 139 -36.48 -26.26 24.25
N GLY A 140 -37.59 -25.63 23.84
CA GLY A 140 -38.59 -25.07 24.76
C GLY A 140 -38.29 -23.64 25.22
N VAL A 141 -37.22 -23.01 24.75
CA VAL A 141 -36.91 -21.59 25.01
C VAL A 141 -37.17 -20.77 23.76
N GLU A 142 -37.90 -19.66 23.91
CA GLU A 142 -38.11 -18.71 22.82
C GLU A 142 -36.83 -17.88 22.59
N GLU A 143 -36.49 -17.62 21.33
CA GLU A 143 -35.30 -16.83 20.94
C GLU A 143 -35.30 -15.45 21.63
N ARG A 144 -36.47 -14.83 21.77
CA ARG A 144 -36.65 -13.53 22.40
C ARG A 144 -36.30 -13.53 23.89
N THR A 145 -36.70 -14.58 24.61
CA THR A 145 -36.37 -14.74 26.04
C THR A 145 -34.87 -14.94 26.25
N LEU A 146 -34.23 -15.70 25.35
CA LEU A 146 -32.78 -15.92 25.40
C LEU A 146 -32.01 -14.62 25.10
N ALA A 147 -32.48 -13.85 24.11
CA ALA A 147 -31.95 -12.55 23.75
C ALA A 147 -31.98 -11.54 24.93
N ASP A 148 -33.13 -11.39 25.59
CA ASP A 148 -33.29 -10.49 26.73
C ASP A 148 -32.35 -10.88 27.90
N ALA A 149 -32.28 -12.18 28.22
CA ALA A 149 -31.38 -12.68 29.26
C ALA A 149 -29.89 -12.47 28.91
N ALA A 150 -29.52 -12.65 27.64
CA ALA A 150 -28.16 -12.40 27.15
C ALA A 150 -27.78 -10.91 27.20
N GLN A 151 -28.73 -10.01 26.92
CA GLN A 151 -28.51 -8.57 27.05
C GLN A 151 -28.23 -8.17 28.50
N LEU A 152 -29.07 -8.62 29.42
CA LEU A 152 -28.98 -8.29 30.84
C LEU A 152 -27.69 -8.80 31.47
N SER A 153 -27.27 -10.02 31.12
CA SER A 153 -26.02 -10.60 31.60
C SER A 153 -24.78 -9.93 31.00
N SER A 154 -24.86 -9.48 29.74
CA SER A 154 -23.75 -8.80 29.04
C SER A 154 -23.54 -7.33 29.48
N LEU A 155 -24.49 -6.73 30.22
CA LEU A 155 -24.36 -5.35 30.70
C LEU A 155 -23.20 -5.15 31.68
N ALA A 156 -22.88 -6.17 32.47
CA ALA A 156 -21.82 -6.13 33.47
C ALA A 156 -20.46 -6.61 32.94
N ASP A 157 -20.41 -7.17 31.72
CA ASP A 157 -19.20 -7.70 31.10
C ASP A 157 -18.57 -6.62 30.19
N GLU A 158 -17.37 -6.18 30.54
CA GLU A 158 -16.63 -5.15 29.78
C GLU A 158 -15.85 -5.71 28.58
N THR A 159 -15.91 -7.01 28.33
CA THR A 159 -15.17 -7.61 27.22
C THR A 159 -15.77 -7.26 25.85
N PRO A 160 -14.96 -7.25 24.78
CA PRO A 160 -15.45 -6.98 23.42
C PRO A 160 -16.56 -7.93 22.95
N LYS A 161 -16.68 -9.12 23.55
CA LYS A 161 -17.70 -10.12 23.22
C LYS A 161 -19.08 -9.73 23.74
N ALA A 162 -19.15 -9.20 24.95
CA ALA A 162 -20.39 -8.72 25.55
C ALA A 162 -20.95 -7.50 24.80
N ALA A 163 -20.07 -6.57 24.44
CA ALA A 163 -20.43 -5.42 23.60
C ALA A 163 -21.03 -5.82 22.24
N ALA A 164 -20.51 -6.90 21.65
CA ALA A 164 -20.98 -7.44 20.39
C ALA A 164 -22.39 -8.05 20.46
N SER A 165 -22.68 -8.83 21.51
CA SER A 165 -24.03 -9.36 21.77
C SER A 165 -25.05 -8.23 21.97
N TRP A 166 -24.65 -7.19 22.69
CA TRP A 166 -25.48 -6.01 22.96
C TRP A 166 -25.79 -5.21 21.68
N CYS A 167 -24.78 -5.01 20.83
CA CYS A 167 -24.93 -4.26 19.58
C CYS A 167 -25.82 -4.98 18.56
N TRP A 168 -25.69 -6.31 18.45
CA TRP A 168 -26.56 -7.11 17.58
C TRP A 168 -28.01 -7.04 18.02
N LEU A 169 -28.29 -7.20 19.32
CA LEU A 169 -29.65 -7.19 19.83
C LEU A 169 -30.36 -5.84 19.62
N ASN A 170 -29.63 -4.74 19.82
CA ASN A 170 -30.17 -3.41 19.59
C ASN A 170 -30.46 -3.18 18.09
N SER A 171 -29.60 -3.69 17.18
CA SER A 171 -29.82 -3.61 15.73
C SER A 171 -30.96 -4.49 15.20
N ALA A 172 -31.27 -5.60 15.88
CA ALA A 172 -32.34 -6.53 15.51
C ALA A 172 -33.72 -6.06 16.01
N LEU A 173 -33.77 -5.33 17.14
CA LEU A 173 -35.01 -4.86 17.77
C LEU A 173 -35.42 -3.44 17.36
N THR A 174 -34.49 -2.61 16.88
CA THR A 174 -34.79 -1.25 16.41
C THR A 174 -34.49 -1.09 14.93
N SER A 175 -35.50 -0.78 14.12
CA SER A 175 -35.37 -0.29 12.74
C SER A 175 -34.75 1.11 12.65
N ALA A 176 -34.12 1.57 13.74
CA ALA A 176 -33.61 2.91 13.92
C ALA A 176 -32.13 2.83 14.28
N SER A 177 -31.34 3.64 13.60
CA SER A 177 -29.91 3.88 13.81
C SER A 177 -29.62 4.33 15.25
N ALA A 178 -29.54 3.38 16.18
CA ALA A 178 -29.04 3.62 17.53
C ALA A 178 -27.51 3.52 17.48
N THR A 179 -26.86 4.66 17.25
CA THR A 179 -25.41 4.81 17.38
C THR A 179 -25.02 4.44 18.81
N CYS A 180 -24.35 3.29 18.97
CA CYS A 180 -23.84 2.85 20.26
C CYS A 180 -22.77 3.85 20.72
N SER A 181 -23.03 4.64 21.77
CA SER A 181 -22.06 5.61 22.31
C SER A 181 -20.79 4.95 22.86
N ARG A 182 -20.83 3.63 23.15
CA ARG A 182 -19.69 2.80 23.57
C ARG A 182 -18.93 2.16 22.40
N CYS A 183 -19.61 1.76 21.34
CA CYS A 183 -19.00 1.27 20.11
C CYS A 183 -18.96 2.42 19.11
N ARG A 184 -17.83 3.13 19.08
CA ARG A 184 -17.57 4.29 18.20
C ARG A 184 -17.53 3.88 16.71
N GLN A 185 -18.58 3.23 16.19
CA GLN A 185 -18.68 2.66 14.84
C GLN A 185 -20.07 2.91 14.22
N PRO A 186 -20.12 3.16 12.90
CA PRO A 186 -21.38 3.37 12.17
C PRO A 186 -22.19 2.07 12.06
N SER A 187 -23.50 2.19 12.23
CA SER A 187 -24.49 1.13 12.04
C SER A 187 -24.52 0.68 10.57
N TYR A 188 -24.24 -0.59 10.30
CA TYR A 188 -24.46 -1.22 8.99
C TYR A 188 -25.69 -2.14 9.03
N PRO A 189 -26.50 -2.17 7.95
CA PRO A 189 -27.66 -3.05 7.87
C PRO A 189 -27.23 -4.52 7.87
N SER A 190 -28.04 -5.35 8.52
CA SER A 190 -27.85 -6.80 8.58
C SER A 190 -27.91 -7.41 7.18
N PRO A 191 -27.07 -8.43 6.86
CA PRO A 191 -27.21 -9.17 5.62
C PRO A 191 -28.55 -9.91 5.58
N PRO A 192 -29.17 -10.05 4.40
CA PRO A 192 -30.47 -10.74 4.28
C PRO A 192 -30.35 -12.18 4.76
N ARG A 193 -31.35 -12.62 5.54
CA ARG A 193 -31.47 -14.01 6.00
C ARG A 193 -31.46 -14.92 4.77
N ARG A 194 -30.49 -15.85 4.70
CA ARG A 194 -30.58 -16.99 3.78
C ARG A 194 -31.54 -17.99 4.42
N GLU A 195 -32.60 -18.29 3.67
CA GLU A 195 -33.58 -19.35 3.95
C GLU A 195 -32.94 -20.74 3.95
#